data_AF-A0A4S9SP97-F1
#
_entry.id   AF-A0A4S9SP97-F1
#
_cell.length_a   1.000
_cell.length_b   1.000
_cell.length_c   1.000
_cell.angle_alpha   90.00
_cell.angle_beta   90.00
_cell.angle_gamma   90.00
#
_symmetry.space_group_name_H-M   'P 1'
#
loop_
_entity.id
_entity.type
_entity.pdbx_description
1 polymer ?
#
loop_
_entity_poly.entity_id
_entity_poly.type
_entity_poly.pdbx_seq_one_letter_code
_entity_poly.pdbx_strand_id
1 'polypeptide(L)'
;MKACFANLHPGCYLVNSFLTVSALGMGALAHPFHAPRTIKHIDKRVCGFEERNLFARADATSTATATIPKATAWNPPSGMVTALDQVWTETLKENPGWSDDKNWITDQLIANNGSINYCVRWNHDGTNTAAQRNKTASALQRSLKKWFDVLVGFEGFPLTSLDVNVVGYAVKDKSLLQGDTTGLDIYTTADGDGVPECDTRCYRGGHLGVGDNISQCPGGEDSRYDISLWLDDSLLGQMGGYGYNWGEELPPDYFFDTVDNENVHILLHEMGHGFGLLDFYDWVPEGQTSFVMMAGSAFEITEFDAWMLRDWWRKLKAVRGW
;
A
#
# COMPACT_ATOMS: atom_id res chain seq x y z
N MET A 1 14.13 -1.76 -19.83
CA MET A 1 15.42 -1.16 -20.26
C MET A 1 15.18 -0.28 -21.47
N LYS A 2 14.88 0.99 -21.24
CA LYS A 2 14.96 2.09 -22.21
C LYS A 2 15.14 3.37 -21.40
N ALA A 3 16.39 3.82 -21.31
CA ALA A 3 16.72 5.17 -20.88
C ALA A 3 16.66 6.07 -22.12
N CYS A 4 16.08 7.26 -21.99
CA CYS A 4 16.32 8.34 -22.93
C CYS A 4 16.46 9.67 -22.17
N PHE A 5 17.70 10.13 -22.19
CA PHE A 5 18.25 11.47 -22.01
C PHE A 5 17.28 12.66 -22.04
N ALA A 6 17.42 13.53 -21.04
CA ALA A 6 17.43 14.97 -21.24
C ALA A 6 18.79 15.52 -20.78
N ASN A 7 19.52 16.12 -21.72
CA ASN A 7 20.75 16.86 -21.48
C ASN A 7 20.47 18.15 -20.69
N LEU A 8 21.18 18.37 -19.58
CA LEU A 8 22.15 19.46 -19.39
C LEU A 8 22.95 19.20 -18.07
N HIS A 9 24.28 19.22 -18.21
CA HIS A 9 25.38 18.82 -17.32
C HIS A 9 25.57 19.61 -16.00
N PRO A 10 26.54 19.23 -15.11
CA PRO A 10 26.96 17.88 -14.70
C PRO A 10 27.24 17.76 -13.18
N GLY A 11 27.13 16.55 -12.62
CA GLY A 11 27.68 16.27 -11.28
C GLY A 11 27.27 14.94 -10.66
N CYS A 12 27.48 13.81 -11.34
CA CYS A 12 27.42 12.48 -10.70
C CYS A 12 28.58 11.62 -11.21
N TYR A 13 29.41 11.14 -10.29
CA TYR A 13 30.50 10.20 -10.56
C TYR A 13 29.97 8.76 -10.48
N LEU A 14 30.30 7.96 -11.49
CA LEU A 14 30.12 6.51 -11.53
C LEU A 14 31.31 5.79 -10.88
N VAL A 15 31.05 4.86 -9.96
CA VAL A 15 32.02 3.84 -9.55
C VAL A 15 31.65 2.54 -10.25
N ASN A 16 32.45 2.14 -11.23
CA ASN A 16 32.35 0.83 -11.89
C ASN A 16 33.27 -0.16 -11.18
N SER A 17 32.77 -1.35 -10.85
CA SER A 17 33.63 -2.53 -10.66
C SER A 17 33.08 -3.69 -11.48
N PHE A 18 33.86 -4.06 -12.49
CA PHE A 18 33.75 -5.28 -13.27
C PHE A 18 34.29 -6.47 -12.47
N LEU A 19 33.70 -7.66 -12.67
CA LEU A 19 34.39 -8.96 -12.78
C LEU A 19 33.36 -10.04 -13.20
N THR A 20 33.31 -10.36 -14.50
CA THR A 20 33.71 -11.63 -15.15
C THR A 20 32.81 -12.85 -14.94
N VAL A 21 32.23 -13.30 -16.06
CA VAL A 21 31.48 -14.54 -16.28
C VAL A 21 32.44 -15.71 -16.52
N SER A 22 32.10 -16.90 -16.03
CA SER A 22 32.54 -18.17 -16.61
C SER A 22 31.41 -19.20 -16.53
N ALA A 23 31.17 -19.89 -17.64
CA ALA A 23 30.15 -20.90 -17.84
C ALA A 23 30.81 -22.24 -18.25
N LEU A 24 30.24 -23.35 -17.76
CA LEU A 24 30.33 -24.78 -18.18
C LEU A 24 29.70 -25.57 -17.00
N GLY A 25 28.81 -26.55 -17.07
CA GLY A 25 28.14 -27.33 -18.10
C GLY A 25 27.66 -28.66 -17.47
N MET A 26 26.49 -29.16 -17.88
CA MET A 26 25.93 -30.54 -17.70
C MET A 26 25.22 -30.96 -16.39
N GLY A 27 23.88 -31.00 -16.46
CA GLY A 27 23.06 -32.22 -16.40
C GLY A 27 22.83 -32.94 -15.05
N ALA A 28 21.66 -32.73 -14.45
CA ALA A 28 20.90 -33.78 -13.75
C ALA A 28 19.43 -33.37 -13.59
N LEU A 29 18.52 -34.29 -13.93
CA LEU A 29 17.07 -34.17 -13.78
C LEU A 29 16.69 -34.18 -12.30
N ALA A 30 16.03 -33.11 -11.84
CA ALA A 30 15.22 -33.13 -10.63
C ALA A 30 14.16 -32.01 -10.71
N HIS A 31 12.91 -32.39 -11.02
CA HIS A 31 11.72 -31.71 -10.50
C HIS A 31 11.24 -32.56 -9.30
N PRO A 32 10.45 -32.04 -8.34
CA PRO A 32 9.76 -30.75 -8.32
C PRO A 32 9.95 -29.95 -7.01
N PHE A 33 9.50 -28.70 -7.06
CA PHE A 33 9.05 -27.78 -5.99
C PHE A 33 9.51 -26.38 -6.39
N HIS A 34 8.84 -25.84 -7.42
CA HIS A 34 8.86 -24.41 -7.66
C HIS A 34 8.07 -23.77 -6.52
N ALA A 35 8.78 -23.18 -5.57
CA ALA A 35 8.25 -22.06 -4.82
C ALA A 35 7.68 -21.04 -5.80
N PRO A 36 6.55 -20.38 -5.50
CA PRO A 36 6.02 -19.32 -6.35
C PRO A 36 7.13 -18.30 -6.58
N ARG A 37 7.24 -17.84 -7.84
CA ARG A 37 8.22 -16.87 -8.31
C ARG A 37 8.54 -15.84 -7.24
N THR A 38 9.79 -15.85 -6.79
CA THR A 38 10.40 -14.77 -6.03
C THR A 38 10.02 -13.43 -6.66
N ILE A 39 9.54 -12.53 -5.79
CA ILE A 39 9.22 -11.13 -6.03
C ILE A 39 10.39 -10.50 -6.81
N LYS A 40 10.28 -10.43 -8.14
CA LYS A 40 11.27 -9.78 -8.99
C LYS A 40 10.70 -8.45 -9.46
N HIS A 41 11.24 -7.40 -8.85
CA HIS A 41 11.22 -6.01 -9.30
C HIS A 41 9.84 -5.43 -9.59
N ILE A 42 9.11 -5.09 -8.51
CA ILE A 42 8.31 -3.86 -8.53
C ILE A 42 9.33 -2.71 -8.58
N ASP A 43 9.18 -1.81 -9.54
CA ASP A 43 10.01 -0.63 -9.68
C ASP A 43 9.85 0.21 -8.40
N LYS A 44 10.86 0.14 -7.50
CA LYS A 44 10.87 0.88 -6.23
C LYS A 44 11.11 2.36 -6.54
N ARG A 45 10.06 3.08 -6.96
CA ARG A 45 10.08 4.53 -7.13
C ARG A 45 9.95 5.19 -5.76
N VAL A 46 11.08 5.65 -5.23
CA VAL A 46 11.14 6.45 -3.99
C VAL A 46 10.43 7.78 -4.22
N CYS A 47 9.43 8.05 -3.39
CA CYS A 47 8.87 9.39 -3.20
C CYS A 47 9.98 10.36 -2.71
N GLY A 48 10.36 11.32 -3.55
CA GLY A 48 11.28 12.40 -3.19
C GLY A 48 10.60 13.75 -3.38
N PHE A 49 10.24 14.42 -2.28
CA PHE A 49 9.80 15.81 -2.32
C PHE A 49 11.00 16.76 -2.30
N GLU A 50 10.96 17.83 -3.09
CA GLU A 50 11.75 19.03 -2.79
C GLU A 50 11.27 19.62 -1.45
N GLU A 51 12.20 20.15 -0.64
CA GLU A 51 12.04 20.70 0.73
C GLU A 51 11.05 21.89 0.88
N ARG A 52 9.84 21.83 0.33
CA ARG A 52 8.81 22.85 0.59
C ARG A 52 8.01 22.48 1.84
N ASN A 53 8.69 22.61 2.99
CA ASN A 53 8.13 22.98 4.28
C ASN A 53 6.73 22.42 4.59
N LEU A 54 6.63 21.09 4.71
CA LEU A 54 5.43 20.40 5.22
C LEU A 54 5.07 20.86 6.63
N PHE A 55 6.08 21.13 7.46
CA PHE A 55 5.91 21.64 8.82
C PHE A 55 5.44 23.10 8.87
N ALA A 56 5.69 23.91 7.84
CA ALA A 56 5.19 25.30 7.81
C ALA A 56 3.71 25.39 7.39
N ARG A 57 3.12 24.31 6.88
CA ARG A 57 1.70 24.23 6.53
C ARG A 57 0.85 23.48 7.56
N ALA A 58 1.45 22.84 8.56
CA ALA A 58 0.71 22.39 9.75
C ALA A 58 0.04 23.55 10.49
N ASP A 59 0.59 24.78 10.39
CA ASP A 59 0.00 26.02 10.91
C ASP A 59 -1.03 26.68 9.96
N ALA A 60 -1.19 26.16 8.73
CA ALA A 60 -2.25 26.61 7.84
C ALA A 60 -3.51 25.78 8.11
N THR A 61 -4.27 26.18 9.13
CA THR A 61 -5.69 25.83 9.30
C THR A 61 -6.49 26.30 8.08
N SER A 62 -6.42 25.55 6.97
CA SER A 62 -7.45 25.55 5.94
C SER A 62 -8.51 24.56 6.39
N THR A 63 -9.44 25.05 7.21
CA THR A 63 -10.59 24.32 7.79
C THR A 63 -11.70 24.02 6.79
N ALA A 64 -11.35 23.65 5.56
CA ALA A 64 -12.31 23.19 4.55
C ALA A 64 -11.91 21.77 4.15
N THR A 65 -12.32 20.79 4.96
CA THR A 65 -12.27 19.37 4.56
C THR A 65 -13.05 19.23 3.27
N ALA A 66 -12.40 18.72 2.21
CA ALA A 66 -13.05 18.44 0.95
C ALA A 66 -14.23 17.49 1.20
N THR A 67 -15.45 18.01 1.05
CA THR A 67 -16.64 17.17 1.19
C THR A 67 -16.79 16.34 -0.07
N ILE A 68 -16.50 15.04 0.01
CA ILE A 68 -16.71 14.11 -1.10
C ILE A 68 -18.22 13.86 -1.25
N PRO A 69 -18.85 14.23 -2.37
CA PRO A 69 -20.27 13.97 -2.57
C PRO A 69 -20.55 12.47 -2.57
N LYS A 70 -21.61 12.06 -1.86
CA LYS A 70 -22.10 10.68 -1.92
C LYS A 70 -22.64 10.41 -3.32
N ALA A 71 -22.26 9.28 -3.90
CA ALA A 71 -22.80 8.79 -5.16
C ALA A 71 -23.34 7.38 -4.96
N THR A 72 -24.45 7.05 -5.63
CA THR A 72 -25.04 5.69 -5.62
C THR A 72 -24.88 4.98 -6.97
N ALA A 73 -24.59 5.74 -8.04
CA ALA A 73 -24.44 5.25 -9.40
C ALA A 73 -23.32 6.02 -10.13
N TRP A 74 -22.77 5.42 -11.18
CA TRP A 74 -21.77 6.07 -12.02
C TRP A 74 -22.32 7.33 -12.74
N ASN A 75 -21.98 8.50 -12.22
CA ASN A 75 -22.33 9.81 -12.78
C ASN A 75 -21.32 10.89 -12.32
N PRO A 76 -20.05 10.80 -12.73
CA PRO A 76 -19.05 11.79 -12.35
C PRO A 76 -19.38 13.19 -12.91
N PRO A 77 -18.92 14.27 -12.27
CA PRO A 77 -18.98 15.61 -12.84
C PRO A 77 -18.43 15.64 -14.27
N SER A 78 -19.08 16.37 -15.18
CA SER A 78 -18.70 16.38 -16.60
C SER A 78 -17.25 16.80 -16.85
N GLY A 79 -16.69 17.65 -15.98
CA GLY A 79 -15.29 18.07 -16.03
C GLY A 79 -14.28 17.00 -15.61
N MET A 80 -14.72 15.88 -15.01
CA MET A 80 -13.84 14.78 -14.60
C MET A 80 -13.88 13.59 -15.57
N VAL A 81 -14.88 13.50 -16.46
CA VAL A 81 -15.08 12.34 -17.34
C VAL A 81 -13.84 12.05 -18.19
N THR A 82 -13.33 13.06 -18.90
CA THR A 82 -12.11 12.92 -19.74
C THR A 82 -10.90 12.47 -18.91
N ALA A 83 -10.73 13.05 -17.72
CA ALA A 83 -9.63 12.70 -16.82
C ALA A 83 -9.73 11.24 -16.34
N LEU A 84 -10.92 10.78 -15.94
CA LEU A 84 -11.15 9.40 -15.51
C LEU A 84 -10.90 8.40 -16.64
N ASP A 85 -11.29 8.73 -17.87
CA ASP A 85 -10.99 7.90 -19.06
C ASP A 85 -9.48 7.83 -19.35
N GLN A 86 -8.74 8.93 -19.16
CA GLN A 86 -7.28 8.96 -19.26
C GLN A 86 -6.63 8.07 -18.20
N VAL A 87 -7.07 8.20 -16.93
CA VAL A 87 -6.59 7.37 -15.82
C VAL A 87 -6.82 5.89 -16.10
N TRP A 88 -8.02 5.52 -16.54
CA TRP A 88 -8.31 4.13 -16.86
C TRP A 88 -7.47 3.61 -18.04
N THR A 89 -7.29 4.43 -19.07
CA THR A 89 -6.44 4.09 -20.21
C THR A 89 -4.99 3.83 -19.78
N GLU A 90 -4.45 4.67 -18.90
CA GLU A 90 -3.10 4.48 -18.38
C GLU A 90 -3.00 3.28 -17.44
N THR A 91 -4.03 3.04 -16.63
CA THR A 91 -4.11 1.87 -15.73
C THR A 91 -3.95 0.57 -16.51
N LEU A 92 -4.60 0.46 -17.68
CA LEU A 92 -4.48 -0.71 -18.55
C LEU A 92 -3.09 -0.85 -19.21
N LYS A 93 -2.34 0.24 -19.37
CA LYS A 93 -0.97 0.20 -19.90
C LYS A 93 0.04 -0.21 -18.84
N GLU A 94 -0.05 0.39 -17.65
CA GLU A 94 0.86 0.12 -16.54
C GLU A 94 0.59 -1.24 -15.89
N ASN A 95 -0.68 -1.65 -15.84
CA ASN A 95 -1.10 -2.91 -15.25
C ASN A 95 -2.04 -3.70 -16.18
N PRO A 96 -1.55 -4.27 -17.29
CA PRO A 96 -2.38 -5.03 -18.23
C PRO A 96 -3.00 -6.30 -17.61
N GLY A 97 -2.44 -6.79 -16.49
CA GLY A 97 -2.94 -7.93 -15.73
C GLY A 97 -3.77 -7.57 -14.50
N TRP A 98 -4.23 -6.32 -14.37
CA TRP A 98 -4.93 -5.81 -13.17
C TRP A 98 -6.08 -6.70 -12.69
N SER A 99 -6.78 -7.36 -13.61
CA SER A 99 -7.93 -8.22 -13.31
C SER A 99 -7.53 -9.59 -12.77
N ASP A 100 -6.31 -10.06 -13.02
CA ASP A 100 -5.83 -11.38 -12.61
C ASP A 100 -5.44 -11.39 -11.13
N ASP A 101 -4.92 -10.27 -10.64
CA ASP A 101 -4.61 -10.05 -9.23
C ASP A 101 -5.89 -10.09 -8.39
N LYS A 102 -5.98 -11.01 -7.43
CA LYS A 102 -7.12 -11.22 -6.52
C LYS A 102 -6.84 -10.74 -5.09
N ASN A 103 -5.84 -9.88 -4.92
CA ASN A 103 -5.39 -9.40 -3.63
C ASN A 103 -5.59 -7.90 -3.43
N TRP A 104 -6.25 -7.17 -4.33
CA TRP A 104 -6.60 -5.78 -4.10
C TRP A 104 -7.34 -5.62 -2.76
N ILE A 105 -7.21 -4.48 -2.09
CA ILE A 105 -7.90 -4.22 -0.81
C ILE A 105 -9.41 -4.50 -0.95
N THR A 106 -10.01 -4.17 -2.09
CA THR A 106 -11.41 -4.54 -2.38
C THR A 106 -11.65 -6.05 -2.34
N ASP A 107 -10.80 -6.88 -2.94
CA ASP A 107 -10.91 -8.35 -2.87
C ASP A 107 -10.76 -8.86 -1.44
N GLN A 108 -9.87 -8.27 -0.66
CA GLN A 108 -9.66 -8.62 0.76
C GLN A 108 -10.90 -8.29 1.59
N LEU A 109 -11.46 -7.08 1.41
CA LEU A 109 -12.68 -6.63 2.08
C LEU A 109 -13.86 -7.55 1.77
N ILE A 110 -14.05 -7.92 0.50
CA ILE A 110 -15.14 -8.82 0.10
C ILE A 110 -14.94 -10.23 0.66
N ALA A 111 -13.71 -10.76 0.61
CA ALA A 111 -13.40 -12.08 1.17
C ALA A 111 -13.65 -12.17 2.68
N ASN A 112 -13.46 -11.06 3.40
CA ASN A 112 -13.53 -11.01 4.86
C ASN A 112 -14.77 -10.28 5.38
N ASN A 113 -15.76 -10.04 4.53
CA ASN A 113 -17.01 -9.36 4.90
C ASN A 113 -16.79 -8.01 5.64
N GLY A 114 -15.84 -7.21 5.16
CA GLY A 114 -15.54 -5.89 5.72
C GLY A 114 -14.50 -5.87 6.85
N SER A 115 -13.79 -6.96 7.10
CA SER A 115 -12.64 -6.98 8.03
C SER A 115 -11.30 -6.99 7.29
N ILE A 116 -10.30 -6.32 7.84
CA ILE A 116 -8.89 -6.39 7.37
C ILE A 116 -7.98 -6.60 8.58
N ASN A 117 -7.16 -7.65 8.51
CA ASN A 117 -6.13 -7.95 9.50
C ASN A 117 -4.77 -7.44 9.00
N TYR A 118 -4.15 -6.56 9.77
CA TYR A 118 -2.81 -6.04 9.56
C TYR A 118 -1.77 -6.83 10.36
N CYS A 119 -0.62 -7.10 9.72
CA CYS A 119 0.60 -7.41 10.44
C CYS A 119 1.59 -6.25 10.30
N VAL A 120 2.17 -5.78 11.41
CA VAL A 120 3.09 -4.63 11.39
C VAL A 120 4.53 -5.11 11.39
N ARG A 121 5.32 -4.70 10.40
CA ARG A 121 6.77 -4.92 10.37
C ARG A 121 7.45 -3.69 10.96
N TRP A 122 7.95 -3.81 12.18
CA TRP A 122 8.71 -2.76 12.86
C TRP A 122 10.20 -2.96 12.60
N ASN A 123 10.67 -2.38 11.50
CA ASN A 123 12.08 -2.35 11.13
C ASN A 123 12.75 -1.08 11.65
N HIS A 124 12.76 -0.93 12.98
CA HIS A 124 13.37 0.21 13.66
C HIS A 124 14.09 -0.23 14.94
N ASP A 125 15.23 0.39 15.26
CA ASP A 125 16.10 -0.04 16.38
C ASP A 125 15.61 0.42 17.77
N GLY A 126 14.84 1.50 17.81
CA GLY A 126 14.13 1.97 19.01
C GLY A 126 12.89 1.15 19.36
N THR A 127 12.34 1.44 20.54
CA THR A 127 11.23 0.69 21.14
C THR A 127 9.88 1.09 20.56
N ASN A 128 8.98 0.10 20.43
CA ASN A 128 7.58 0.29 20.09
C ASN A 128 6.71 -0.01 21.33
N THR A 129 6.10 1.02 21.89
CA THR A 129 5.30 0.95 23.13
C THR A 129 3.85 0.52 22.86
N ALA A 130 3.17 0.01 23.87
CA ALA A 130 1.73 -0.31 23.78
C ALA A 130 0.88 0.91 23.34
N ALA A 131 1.22 2.11 23.79
CA ALA A 131 0.54 3.34 23.36
C ALA A 131 0.75 3.62 21.87
N GLN A 132 1.96 3.43 21.35
CA GLN A 132 2.23 3.54 19.91
C GLN A 132 1.45 2.49 19.11
N ARG A 133 1.39 1.23 19.56
CA ARG A 133 0.59 0.20 18.88
C ARG A 133 -0.90 0.55 18.82
N ASN A 134 -1.46 1.07 19.91
CA ASN A 134 -2.85 1.53 19.93
C ASN A 134 -3.09 2.69 18.95
N LYS A 135 -2.15 3.62 18.84
CA LYS A 135 -2.19 4.70 17.85
C LYS A 135 -2.08 4.16 16.42
N THR A 136 -1.18 3.20 16.18
CA THR A 136 -1.05 2.53 14.88
C THR A 136 -2.38 1.91 14.44
N ALA A 137 -3.00 1.10 15.29
CA ALA A 137 -4.31 0.49 15.00
C ALA A 137 -5.39 1.54 14.70
N SER A 138 -5.43 2.60 15.52
CA SER A 138 -6.39 3.70 15.34
C SER A 138 -6.16 4.45 14.01
N ALA A 139 -4.92 4.68 13.61
CA ALA A 139 -4.58 5.36 12.37
C ALA A 139 -4.95 4.51 11.14
N LEU A 140 -4.64 3.21 11.17
CA LEU A 140 -5.01 2.26 10.11
C LEU A 140 -6.53 2.22 9.92
N GLN A 141 -7.30 2.05 11.01
CA GLN A 141 -8.76 2.09 10.98
C GLN A 141 -9.29 3.39 10.38
N ARG A 142 -8.80 4.55 10.85
CA ARG A 142 -9.27 5.86 10.36
C ARG A 142 -8.95 6.08 8.88
N SER A 143 -7.72 5.79 8.47
CA SER A 143 -7.26 6.02 7.10
C SER A 143 -7.97 5.10 6.10
N LEU A 144 -8.04 3.80 6.39
CA LEU A 144 -8.71 2.86 5.49
C LEU A 144 -10.22 3.12 5.43
N LYS A 145 -10.83 3.55 6.54
CA LYS A 145 -12.25 3.94 6.57
C LYS A 145 -12.57 5.06 5.60
N LYS A 146 -11.68 6.03 5.40
CA LYS A 146 -11.91 7.13 4.45
C LYS A 146 -12.05 6.63 3.02
N TRP A 147 -11.22 5.67 2.60
CA TRP A 147 -11.37 5.00 1.30
C TRP A 147 -12.60 4.09 1.25
N PHE A 148 -12.84 3.30 2.30
CA PHE A 148 -14.01 2.41 2.38
C PHE A 148 -15.34 3.18 2.24
N ASP A 149 -15.48 4.30 2.93
CA ASP A 149 -16.71 5.11 2.94
C ASP A 149 -17.04 5.71 1.56
N VAL A 150 -16.05 5.86 0.66
CA VAL A 150 -16.28 6.29 -0.73
C VAL A 150 -17.17 5.29 -1.49
N LEU A 151 -17.05 4.00 -1.17
CA LEU A 151 -17.76 2.91 -1.85
C LEU A 151 -19.09 2.55 -1.18
N VAL A 152 -19.33 2.91 0.08
CA VAL A 152 -20.55 2.54 0.82
C VAL A 152 -21.81 3.07 0.11
N GLY A 153 -22.61 2.14 -0.40
CA GLY A 153 -23.85 2.42 -1.13
C GLY A 153 -23.67 2.82 -2.60
N PHE A 154 -22.46 2.76 -3.14
CA PHE A 154 -22.16 3.02 -4.55
C PHE A 154 -22.19 1.72 -5.37
N GLU A 155 -22.95 1.70 -6.48
CA GLU A 155 -22.92 0.62 -7.48
C GLU A 155 -23.02 -0.79 -6.87
N GLY A 156 -23.90 -0.98 -5.88
CA GLY A 156 -24.12 -2.28 -5.26
C GLY A 156 -22.97 -2.80 -4.38
N PHE A 157 -22.02 -1.96 -3.96
CA PHE A 157 -21.01 -2.36 -2.98
C PHE A 157 -21.67 -2.95 -1.73
N PRO A 158 -21.35 -4.20 -1.35
CA PRO A 158 -22.18 -4.96 -0.42
C PRO A 158 -21.90 -4.65 1.06
N LEU A 159 -20.80 -3.95 1.36
CA LEU A 159 -20.34 -3.74 2.72
C LEU A 159 -20.77 -2.38 3.26
N THR A 160 -21.13 -2.34 4.54
CA THR A 160 -21.56 -1.11 5.24
C THR A 160 -20.73 -0.77 6.48
N SER A 161 -19.84 -1.67 6.88
CA SER A 161 -18.95 -1.51 8.03
C SER A 161 -17.55 -1.99 7.68
N LEU A 162 -16.56 -1.34 8.28
CA LEU A 162 -15.15 -1.70 8.18
C LEU A 162 -14.61 -1.96 9.58
N ASP A 163 -13.98 -3.10 9.77
CA ASP A 163 -13.20 -3.45 10.96
C ASP A 163 -11.73 -3.67 10.58
N VAL A 164 -10.81 -2.95 11.23
CA VAL A 164 -9.38 -3.04 10.98
C VAL A 164 -8.68 -3.50 12.26
N ASN A 165 -8.04 -4.66 12.17
CA ASN A 165 -7.39 -5.32 13.28
C ASN A 165 -5.88 -5.33 13.06
N VAL A 166 -5.08 -5.16 14.12
CA VAL A 166 -3.65 -5.46 14.08
C VAL A 166 -3.43 -6.76 14.82
N VAL A 167 -3.07 -7.82 14.10
CA VAL A 167 -3.01 -9.20 14.61
C VAL A 167 -1.59 -9.67 14.89
N GLY A 168 -0.58 -8.99 14.34
CA GLY A 168 0.81 -9.40 14.53
C GLY A 168 1.81 -8.26 14.40
N TYR A 169 2.99 -8.49 14.96
CA TYR A 169 4.16 -7.63 14.85
C TYR A 169 5.40 -8.44 14.53
N ALA A 170 6.16 -8.03 13.52
CA ALA A 170 7.50 -8.50 13.26
C ALA A 170 8.53 -7.48 13.75
N VAL A 171 9.52 -7.92 14.52
CA VAL A 171 10.57 -7.08 15.12
C VAL A 171 11.93 -7.76 15.03
N LYS A 172 13.02 -6.98 15.03
CA LYS A 172 14.38 -7.53 15.11
C LYS A 172 14.62 -8.27 16.43
N ASP A 173 14.08 -7.73 17.52
CA ASP A 173 14.17 -8.30 18.88
C ASP A 173 12.83 -8.08 19.60
N LYS A 174 12.31 -9.12 20.28
CA LYS A 174 11.04 -9.04 21.02
C LYS A 174 11.06 -7.97 22.10
N SER A 175 12.22 -7.68 22.68
CA SER A 175 12.40 -6.65 23.71
C SER A 175 12.11 -5.23 23.22
N LEU A 176 12.08 -5.00 21.91
CA LEU A 176 11.66 -3.72 21.33
C LEU A 176 10.16 -3.46 21.54
N LEU A 177 9.34 -4.50 21.68
CA LEU A 177 7.93 -4.35 21.99
C LEU A 177 7.74 -4.19 23.51
N GLN A 178 7.46 -2.97 23.94
CA GLN A 178 7.21 -2.68 25.35
C GLN A 178 5.71 -2.76 25.69
N GLY A 179 5.42 -3.17 26.91
CA GLY A 179 4.05 -3.31 27.42
C GLY A 179 3.39 -4.62 27.02
N ASP A 180 2.06 -4.67 27.13
CA ASP A 180 1.29 -5.89 26.82
C ASP A 180 1.25 -6.17 25.32
N THR A 181 1.50 -7.43 24.95
CA THR A 181 1.40 -7.95 23.57
C THR A 181 0.42 -9.12 23.49
N THR A 182 -0.43 -9.30 24.51
CA THR A 182 -1.45 -10.35 24.52
C THR A 182 -2.38 -10.19 23.31
N GLY A 183 -2.60 -11.30 22.58
CA GLY A 183 -3.42 -11.31 21.37
C GLY A 183 -2.69 -10.90 20.09
N LEU A 184 -1.38 -10.61 20.16
CA LEU A 184 -0.54 -10.36 18.98
C LEU A 184 0.39 -11.53 18.70
N ASP A 185 0.50 -11.93 17.44
CA ASP A 185 1.56 -12.82 16.98
C ASP A 185 2.87 -12.05 16.85
N ILE A 186 3.89 -12.44 17.62
CA ILE A 186 5.19 -11.77 17.63
C ILE A 186 6.23 -12.58 16.86
N TYR A 187 6.64 -12.05 15.71
CA TYR A 187 7.63 -12.61 14.81
C TYR A 187 9.00 -11.96 15.02
N THR A 188 10.06 -12.77 14.98
CA THR A 188 11.46 -12.32 14.98
C THR A 188 12.25 -12.88 13.80
N THR A 189 11.54 -13.39 12.80
CA THR A 189 12.09 -13.76 11.51
C THR A 189 12.34 -12.51 10.68
N ALA A 190 13.21 -12.63 9.69
CA ALA A 190 13.49 -11.57 8.74
C ALA A 190 13.43 -12.11 7.31
N ASP A 191 13.14 -11.22 6.36
CA ASP A 191 13.16 -11.55 4.94
C ASP A 191 14.59 -11.67 4.40
N GLY A 192 14.71 -11.84 3.07
CA GLY A 192 16.00 -11.98 2.40
C GLY A 192 16.92 -10.75 2.51
N ASP A 193 16.37 -9.58 2.84
CA ASP A 193 17.11 -8.33 3.01
C ASP A 193 17.41 -8.05 4.50
N GLY A 194 17.00 -8.94 5.41
CA GLY A 194 17.23 -8.80 6.85
C GLY A 194 16.21 -7.90 7.56
N VAL A 195 15.11 -7.55 6.90
CA VAL A 195 14.02 -6.74 7.47
C VAL A 195 13.06 -7.65 8.24
N PRO A 196 12.66 -7.34 9.48
CA PRO A 196 11.73 -8.17 10.26
C PRO A 196 10.47 -8.51 9.47
N GLU A 197 10.10 -9.78 9.35
CA GLU A 197 9.03 -10.25 8.47
C GLU A 197 7.97 -11.04 9.25
N CYS A 198 6.70 -10.72 9.02
CA CYS A 198 5.58 -11.53 9.48
C CYS A 198 5.58 -12.88 8.76
N ASP A 199 5.09 -13.95 9.38
CA ASP A 199 5.14 -15.27 8.75
C ASP A 199 4.32 -15.30 7.44
N THR A 200 5.01 -15.39 6.30
CA THR A 200 4.37 -15.35 4.97
C THR A 200 3.42 -16.52 4.73
N ARG A 201 3.51 -17.60 5.52
CA ARG A 201 2.51 -18.68 5.50
C ARG A 201 1.16 -18.23 6.06
N CYS A 202 1.12 -17.14 6.81
CA CYS A 202 -0.10 -16.54 7.36
C CYS A 202 -0.65 -15.38 6.50
N TYR A 203 0.05 -15.01 5.42
CA TYR A 203 -0.38 -13.95 4.53
C TYR A 203 -1.46 -14.42 3.55
N ARG A 204 -2.64 -13.79 3.57
CA ARG A 204 -3.76 -14.10 2.65
C ARG A 204 -3.32 -14.11 1.18
N GLY A 205 -2.50 -13.14 0.77
CA GLY A 205 -2.09 -13.00 -0.63
C GLY A 205 -1.30 -14.21 -1.17
N GLY A 206 -0.72 -15.03 -0.29
CA GLY A 206 -0.08 -16.29 -0.65
C GLY A 206 -1.04 -17.47 -0.89
N HIS A 207 -2.33 -17.30 -0.56
CA HIS A 207 -3.35 -18.37 -0.52
C HIS A 207 -4.62 -17.99 -1.28
N LEU A 208 -4.47 -17.53 -2.53
CA LEU A 208 -5.58 -17.06 -3.37
C LEU A 208 -6.08 -18.12 -4.37
N GLY A 209 -5.40 -19.26 -4.47
CA GLY A 209 -5.77 -20.35 -5.37
C GLY A 209 -6.97 -21.16 -4.88
N VAL A 210 -7.65 -21.83 -5.81
CA VAL A 210 -8.74 -22.74 -5.49
C VAL A 210 -8.20 -23.93 -4.70
N GLY A 211 -8.62 -24.06 -3.44
CA GLY A 211 -8.17 -25.12 -2.54
C GLY A 211 -6.91 -24.77 -1.73
N ASP A 212 -6.31 -23.59 -1.98
CA ASP A 212 -5.32 -23.03 -1.07
C ASP A 212 -6.01 -22.72 0.25
N ASN A 213 -5.34 -23.07 1.35
CA ASN A 213 -5.81 -22.80 2.69
C ASN A 213 -4.62 -22.44 3.56
N ILE A 214 -4.90 -21.74 4.65
CA ILE A 214 -3.88 -21.23 5.54
C ILE A 214 -3.34 -22.30 6.52
N SER A 215 -3.51 -23.59 6.25
CA SER A 215 -3.14 -24.68 7.17
C SER A 215 -1.66 -24.71 7.55
N GLN A 216 -0.80 -24.09 6.74
CA GLN A 216 0.64 -23.97 7.02
C GLN A 216 0.98 -22.79 7.95
N CYS A 217 0.03 -21.88 8.20
CA CYS A 217 0.20 -20.82 9.18
C CYS A 217 0.20 -21.42 10.60
N PRO A 218 1.24 -21.19 11.41
CA PRO A 218 1.36 -21.80 12.73
C PRO A 218 0.18 -21.55 13.68
N GLY A 219 -0.48 -20.39 13.60
CA GLY A 219 -1.69 -20.10 14.37
C GLY A 219 -3.00 -20.18 13.57
N GLY A 220 -2.95 -20.78 12.38
CA GLY A 220 -4.12 -21.00 11.53
C GLY A 220 -4.83 -19.70 11.12
N GLU A 221 -6.16 -19.75 11.04
CA GLU A 221 -6.99 -18.60 10.64
C GLU A 221 -6.89 -17.42 11.60
N ASP A 222 -6.68 -17.67 12.90
CA ASP A 222 -6.60 -16.61 13.92
C ASP A 222 -5.33 -15.74 13.71
N SER A 223 -4.28 -16.31 13.14
CA SER A 223 -3.02 -15.63 12.81
C SER A 223 -2.98 -15.07 11.38
N ARG A 224 -4.05 -15.23 10.61
CA ARG A 224 -4.14 -14.76 9.23
C ARG A 224 -4.09 -13.24 9.18
N TYR A 225 -3.26 -12.70 8.28
CA TYR A 225 -3.26 -11.28 7.94
C TYR A 225 -3.48 -11.04 6.44
N ASP A 226 -4.10 -9.92 6.12
CA ASP A 226 -4.50 -9.49 4.78
C ASP A 226 -3.52 -8.48 4.18
N ILE A 227 -3.00 -7.59 5.04
CA ILE A 227 -2.17 -6.45 4.67
C ILE A 227 -1.00 -6.35 5.66
N SER A 228 0.13 -5.85 5.19
CA SER A 228 1.29 -5.57 6.04
C SER A 228 1.60 -4.07 6.06
N LEU A 229 1.72 -3.48 7.25
CA LEU A 229 2.25 -2.12 7.43
C LEU A 229 3.74 -2.23 7.79
N TRP A 230 4.60 -1.67 6.97
CA TRP A 230 6.04 -1.70 7.17
C TRP A 230 6.46 -0.32 7.67
N LEU A 231 6.94 -0.26 8.90
CA LEU A 231 7.53 0.93 9.47
C LEU A 231 9.04 0.73 9.39
N ASP A 232 9.65 1.31 8.35
CA ASP A 232 10.98 0.95 7.88
C ASP A 232 12.02 2.09 8.02
N ASP A 233 13.05 1.85 8.83
CA ASP A 233 14.14 2.81 9.07
C ASP A 233 14.95 3.15 7.83
N SER A 234 14.98 2.28 6.82
CA SER A 234 15.68 2.57 5.57
C SER A 234 15.05 3.74 4.79
N LEU A 235 13.82 4.11 5.14
CA LEU A 235 13.13 5.28 4.60
C LEU A 235 13.29 6.55 5.45
N LEU A 236 14.03 6.51 6.57
CA LEU A 236 14.26 7.71 7.37
C LEU A 236 14.93 8.82 6.56
N GLY A 237 14.41 10.04 6.72
CA GLY A 237 14.83 11.21 5.94
C GLY A 237 14.31 11.24 4.50
N GLN A 238 13.61 10.20 4.05
CA GLN A 238 12.85 10.22 2.80
C GLN A 238 11.44 10.74 3.08
N MET A 239 10.95 11.62 2.22
CA MET A 239 9.57 12.08 2.30
C MET A 239 8.72 11.22 1.38
N GLY A 240 8.36 10.03 1.83
CA GLY A 240 7.85 9.03 0.91
C GLY A 240 7.40 7.71 1.49
N GLY A 241 6.67 6.92 0.70
CA GLY A 241 6.30 5.55 1.04
C GLY A 241 6.23 4.66 -0.19
N TYR A 242 5.86 3.40 0.05
CA TYR A 242 5.46 2.45 -0.99
C TYR A 242 4.14 1.81 -0.64
N GLY A 243 3.33 1.54 -1.65
CA GLY A 243 2.00 1.00 -1.48
C GLY A 243 1.67 0.06 -2.62
N TYR A 244 1.03 -1.05 -2.29
CA TYR A 244 0.41 -1.92 -3.28
C TYR A 244 -0.65 -2.80 -2.60
N ASN A 245 -1.13 -3.83 -3.29
CA ASN A 245 -2.11 -4.78 -2.77
C ASN A 245 -1.66 -5.52 -1.49
N TRP A 246 -0.36 -5.52 -1.15
CA TRP A 246 0.21 -6.20 0.01
C TRP A 246 0.27 -5.30 1.25
N GLY A 247 0.08 -4.00 1.07
CA GLY A 247 0.09 -3.00 2.12
C GLY A 247 0.99 -1.83 1.84
N GLU A 248 1.43 -1.19 2.91
CA GLU A 248 2.09 0.10 2.89
C GLU A 248 3.43 0.04 3.62
N GLU A 249 4.42 0.76 3.12
CA GLU A 249 5.75 0.94 3.72
C GLU A 249 6.04 2.43 3.89
N LEU A 250 6.33 2.83 5.12
CA LEU A 250 6.50 4.23 5.51
C LEU A 250 7.67 4.40 6.49
N PRO A 251 8.32 5.58 6.52
CA PRO A 251 9.26 5.96 7.56
C PRO A 251 8.56 6.00 8.93
N PRO A 252 9.12 5.35 9.97
CA PRO A 252 8.56 5.33 11.33
C PRO A 252 8.33 6.72 11.93
N ASP A 253 9.30 7.62 11.78
CA ASP A 253 9.24 8.98 12.34
C ASP A 253 8.08 9.78 11.74
N TYR A 254 7.98 9.79 10.41
CA TYR A 254 6.85 10.43 9.72
C TYR A 254 5.52 9.85 10.18
N PHE A 255 5.42 8.52 10.27
CA PHE A 255 4.18 7.86 10.66
C PHE A 255 3.76 8.30 12.06
N PHE A 256 4.66 8.26 13.05
CA PHE A 256 4.32 8.62 14.42
C PHE A 256 4.17 10.13 14.67
N ASP A 257 4.84 10.98 13.89
CA ASP A 257 4.63 12.43 13.91
C ASP A 257 3.25 12.82 13.39
N THR A 258 2.65 11.98 12.53
CA THR A 258 1.35 12.23 11.90
C THR A 258 0.24 11.27 12.33
N VAL A 259 0.53 10.29 13.19
CA VAL A 259 -0.37 9.16 13.52
C VAL A 259 -1.71 9.58 14.11
N ASP A 260 -1.76 10.74 14.76
CA ASP A 260 -2.99 11.29 15.37
C ASP A 260 -3.71 12.28 14.44
N ASN A 261 -3.14 12.62 13.28
CA ASN A 261 -3.78 13.47 12.31
C ASN A 261 -5.03 12.78 11.75
N GLU A 262 -6.00 13.61 11.34
CA GLU A 262 -7.17 13.11 10.63
C GLU A 262 -6.74 12.43 9.32
N ASN A 263 -5.80 13.04 8.59
CA ASN A 263 -5.28 12.54 7.33
C ASN A 263 -3.78 12.25 7.48
N VAL A 264 -3.41 10.97 7.61
CA VAL A 264 -2.02 10.51 7.52
C VAL A 264 -1.66 10.44 6.04
N HIS A 265 -1.19 11.56 5.47
CA HIS A 265 -1.13 11.78 4.01
C HIS A 265 -0.45 10.64 3.23
N ILE A 266 0.78 10.25 3.60
CA ILE A 266 1.51 9.19 2.87
C ILE A 266 0.74 7.86 3.01
N LEU A 267 0.24 7.54 4.20
CA LEU A 267 -0.55 6.31 4.39
C LEU A 267 -1.80 6.30 3.51
N LEU A 268 -2.51 7.43 3.39
CA LEU A 268 -3.67 7.54 2.51
C LEU A 268 -3.31 7.32 1.04
N HIS A 269 -2.18 7.89 0.59
CA HIS A 269 -1.66 7.69 -0.76
C HIS A 269 -1.32 6.22 -1.02
N GLU A 270 -0.53 5.59 -0.14
CA GLU A 270 -0.11 4.19 -0.30
C GLU A 270 -1.29 3.21 -0.26
N MET A 271 -2.30 3.47 0.61
CA MET A 271 -3.55 2.71 0.62
C MET A 271 -4.29 2.81 -0.73
N GLY A 272 -4.21 3.94 -1.41
CA GLY A 272 -4.81 4.13 -2.75
C GLY A 272 -4.25 3.16 -3.78
N HIS A 273 -2.95 2.87 -3.74
CA HIS A 273 -2.34 1.82 -4.56
C HIS A 273 -2.84 0.42 -4.20
N GLY A 274 -3.12 0.15 -2.93
CA GLY A 274 -3.78 -1.08 -2.48
C GLY A 274 -5.19 -1.26 -3.07
N PHE A 275 -5.88 -0.16 -3.40
CA PHE A 275 -7.12 -0.16 -4.17
C PHE A 275 -6.93 -0.22 -5.69
N GLY A 276 -5.69 -0.25 -6.19
CA GLY A 276 -5.38 -0.30 -7.62
C GLY A 276 -5.29 1.06 -8.32
N LEU A 277 -5.25 2.15 -7.56
CA LEU A 277 -5.07 3.49 -8.12
C LEU A 277 -3.61 3.73 -8.51
N LEU A 278 -3.40 4.46 -9.62
CA LEU A 278 -2.07 4.81 -10.12
C LEU A 278 -1.41 5.91 -9.29
N ASP A 279 -0.10 6.02 -9.48
CA ASP A 279 0.69 7.19 -9.10
C ASP A 279 0.82 8.16 -10.29
N PHE A 280 1.09 9.44 -10.03
CA PHE A 280 1.04 10.52 -11.02
C PHE A 280 2.27 11.43 -10.96
N TYR A 281 3.44 10.88 -11.32
CA TYR A 281 4.70 11.66 -11.42
C TYR A 281 4.92 12.29 -12.79
N ASP A 282 4.67 11.52 -13.85
CA ASP A 282 5.10 11.87 -15.20
C ASP A 282 4.02 12.59 -16.02
N TRP A 283 2.79 12.58 -15.51
CA TRP A 283 1.64 13.15 -16.19
C TRP A 283 0.53 13.48 -15.19
N VAL A 284 -0.39 14.36 -15.61
CA VAL A 284 -1.56 14.75 -14.82
C VAL A 284 -2.79 14.66 -15.72
N PRO A 285 -3.90 14.02 -15.27
CA PRO A 285 -5.13 13.98 -16.01
C PRO A 285 -5.67 15.38 -16.31
N GLU A 286 -6.28 15.53 -17.48
CA GLU A 286 -6.76 16.82 -17.96
C GLU A 286 -7.73 17.49 -16.98
N GLY A 287 -7.47 18.76 -16.67
CA GLY A 287 -8.33 19.55 -15.78
C GLY A 287 -8.22 19.20 -14.29
N GLN A 288 -7.32 18.28 -13.90
CA GLN A 288 -7.04 17.96 -12.51
C GLN A 288 -5.75 18.63 -12.05
N THR A 289 -5.73 19.13 -10.80
CA THR A 289 -4.57 19.86 -10.27
C THR A 289 -4.21 19.51 -8.82
N SER A 290 -5.07 18.77 -8.11
CA SER A 290 -4.88 18.44 -6.70
C SER A 290 -5.72 17.22 -6.33
N PHE A 291 -5.08 16.12 -5.98
CA PHE A 291 -5.69 14.86 -5.57
C PHE A 291 -4.63 13.97 -4.89
N VAL A 292 -5.01 13.12 -3.93
CA VAL A 292 -4.06 12.45 -3.03
C VAL A 292 -3.12 11.54 -3.80
N MET A 293 -3.59 10.91 -4.88
CA MET A 293 -2.77 10.04 -5.74
C MET A 293 -1.73 10.80 -6.58
N MET A 294 -1.82 12.13 -6.67
CA MET A 294 -0.71 12.96 -7.15
C MET A 294 0.04 13.48 -5.94
N ALA A 295 1.11 12.76 -5.57
CA ALA A 295 1.82 12.91 -4.30
C ALA A 295 2.12 14.38 -3.95
N GLY A 296 1.75 14.78 -2.73
CA GLY A 296 1.90 16.14 -2.17
C GLY A 296 1.05 17.25 -2.81
N SER A 297 0.21 16.96 -3.81
CA SER A 297 -0.72 17.94 -4.37
C SER A 297 -1.98 18.13 -3.51
N ALA A 298 -2.37 17.12 -2.74
CA ALA A 298 -3.45 17.13 -1.75
C ALA A 298 -3.06 16.28 -0.54
N PHE A 299 -3.46 16.71 0.65
CA PHE A 299 -3.17 16.02 1.92
C PHE A 299 -4.32 15.17 2.45
N GLU A 300 -5.41 15.08 1.69
CA GLU A 300 -6.61 14.31 2.00
C GLU A 300 -7.22 13.75 0.72
N ILE A 301 -8.05 12.71 0.84
CA ILE A 301 -8.78 12.13 -0.29
C ILE A 301 -9.72 13.19 -0.86
N THR A 302 -9.59 13.46 -2.16
CA THR A 302 -10.41 14.45 -2.87
C THR A 302 -11.59 13.79 -3.59
N GLU A 303 -12.47 14.60 -4.16
CA GLU A 303 -13.55 14.08 -5.00
C GLU A 303 -13.01 13.34 -6.24
N PHE A 304 -11.89 13.78 -6.83
CA PHE A 304 -11.32 13.09 -7.99
C PHE A 304 -10.79 11.70 -7.60
N ASP A 305 -10.09 11.59 -6.47
CA ASP A 305 -9.67 10.29 -5.90
C ASP A 305 -10.86 9.36 -5.67
N ALA A 306 -11.96 9.90 -5.13
CA ALA A 306 -13.16 9.14 -4.89
C ALA A 306 -13.80 8.63 -6.19
N TRP A 307 -13.80 9.43 -7.27
CA TRP A 307 -14.29 8.98 -8.56
C TRP A 307 -13.35 7.97 -9.24
N MET A 308 -12.03 8.07 -9.05
CA MET A 308 -11.09 7.03 -9.49
C MET A 308 -11.37 5.70 -8.79
N LEU A 309 -11.55 5.70 -7.46
CA LEU A 309 -11.89 4.48 -6.71
C LEU A 309 -13.24 3.89 -7.12
N ARG A 310 -14.24 4.73 -7.36
CA ARG A 310 -15.55 4.30 -7.87
C ARG A 310 -15.46 3.69 -9.27
N ASP A 311 -14.62 4.26 -10.13
CA ASP A 311 -14.36 3.73 -11.48
C ASP A 311 -13.68 2.36 -11.42
N TRP A 312 -12.71 2.21 -10.53
CA TRP A 312 -12.08 0.94 -10.23
C TRP A 312 -13.10 -0.10 -9.75
N TRP A 313 -13.89 0.23 -8.72
CA TRP A 313 -14.91 -0.68 -8.16
C TRP A 313 -15.84 -1.23 -9.22
N ARG A 314 -16.47 -0.37 -10.04
CA ARG A 314 -17.46 -0.84 -11.03
C ARG A 314 -16.85 -1.80 -12.05
N LYS A 315 -15.57 -1.64 -12.40
CA LYS A 315 -14.85 -2.48 -13.35
C LYS A 315 -14.40 -3.78 -12.69
N LEU A 316 -13.85 -3.70 -11.48
CA LEU A 316 -13.46 -4.86 -10.69
C LEU A 316 -14.67 -5.76 -10.41
N LYS A 317 -15.78 -5.18 -9.93
CA LYS A 317 -17.07 -5.86 -9.73
C LYS A 317 -17.48 -6.66 -10.98
N ALA A 318 -17.46 -6.03 -12.14
CA ALA A 318 -17.84 -6.66 -13.40
C ALA A 318 -16.95 -7.87 -13.76
N VAL A 319 -15.63 -7.78 -13.56
CA VAL A 319 -14.71 -8.91 -13.87
C VAL A 319 -14.74 -10.00 -12.80
N ARG A 320 -15.17 -9.69 -11.58
CA ARG A 320 -15.34 -10.65 -10.48
C ARG A 320 -16.70 -11.37 -10.51
N GLY A 321 -17.71 -10.76 -11.12
CA GLY A 321 -19.08 -11.26 -11.09
C GLY A 321 -19.75 -11.06 -9.73
N TRP A 322 -19.39 -9.98 -9.01
CA TRP A 322 -20.06 -9.54 -7.79
C TRP A 322 -21.32 -8.72 -8.09
#